data_AF-A0A1X9LFN4-F1
#
_entry.id   AF-A0A1X9LFN4-F1
#
_cell.length_a   1.000
_cell.length_b   1.000
_cell.length_c   1.000
_cell.angle_alpha   90.00
_cell.angle_beta   90.00
_cell.angle_gamma   90.00
#
_symmetry.space_group_name_H-M   'P 1'
#
loop_
_entity.id
_entity.type
_entity.pdbx_description
1 polymer ?
#
loop_
_entity_poly.entity_id
_entity_poly.type
_entity_poly.pdbx_seq_one_letter_code
_entity_poly.pdbx_strand_id
1 'polypeptide(L)'
;MIIWTRWGIFAFLFVGLGVGLGFLLKAAVGLGRVTEPSVSGIFVGLGFLVSGVALFFFDKYVVRAHLDKPRQLTYTRQLAQPYTHPDGRIQTHEVVPAVDPQSGQPLVVAPRSSLFFIPLRFWPYIIAGLGLVILIINFVVFLAR
;
A
#
# COMPACT_ATOMS: atom_id res chain seq x y z
N MET A 1 -2.07 16.70 -8.97
CA MET A 1 -1.39 16.23 -7.73
C MET A 1 -1.67 14.75 -7.59
N ILE A 2 -0.66 13.87 -7.70
CA ILE A 2 -0.89 12.42 -7.56
C ILE A 2 -0.98 12.14 -6.06
N ILE A 3 -2.14 11.69 -5.60
CA ILE A 3 -2.42 11.43 -4.18
C ILE A 3 -1.82 10.09 -3.70
N TRP A 4 -1.29 9.25 -4.60
CA TRP A 4 -0.64 7.99 -4.27
C TRP A 4 0.71 7.84 -4.97
N THR A 5 1.61 7.03 -4.41
CA THR A 5 2.85 6.61 -5.05
C THR A 5 2.94 5.09 -5.08
N ARG A 6 3.38 4.54 -6.22
CA ARG A 6 3.61 3.11 -6.44
C ARG A 6 2.41 2.26 -6.01
N TRP A 7 2.58 1.43 -4.99
CA TRP A 7 1.61 0.46 -4.51
C TRP A 7 0.68 1.01 -3.42
N GLY A 8 0.71 2.33 -3.18
CA GLY A 8 -0.18 2.99 -2.21
C GLY A 8 -1.67 2.80 -2.51
N ILE A 9 -2.04 2.61 -3.78
CA ILE A 9 -3.42 2.39 -4.21
C ILE A 9 -4.07 1.15 -3.55
N PHE A 10 -3.28 0.17 -3.11
CA PHE A 10 -3.81 -1.00 -2.43
C PHE A 10 -4.52 -0.65 -1.13
N ALA A 11 -4.10 0.37 -0.39
CA ALA A 11 -4.83 0.79 0.80
C ALA A 11 -6.30 1.14 0.48
N PHE A 12 -6.53 1.84 -0.63
CA PHE A 12 -7.89 2.17 -1.08
C PHE A 12 -8.67 0.91 -1.51
N LEU A 13 -8.02 -0.02 -2.21
CA LEU A 13 -8.64 -1.29 -2.60
C LEU A 13 -9.04 -2.14 -1.38
N PHE A 14 -8.18 -2.19 -0.36
CA PHE A 14 -8.47 -2.92 0.88
C PHE A 14 -9.60 -2.24 1.68
N VAL A 15 -9.76 -0.92 1.64
CA VAL A 15 -10.95 -0.26 2.19
C VAL A 15 -12.22 -0.75 1.49
N GLY A 16 -12.25 -0.74 0.15
CA GLY A 16 -13.39 -1.27 -0.60
C GLY A 16 -13.68 -2.74 -0.31
N LEU A 17 -12.63 -3.57 -0.27
CA LEU A 17 -12.73 -4.99 0.10
C LEU A 17 -13.26 -5.18 1.52
N GLY A 18 -12.87 -4.32 2.47
CA GLY A 18 -13.34 -4.40 3.86
C GLY A 18 -14.85 -4.17 3.96
N VAL A 19 -15.37 -3.16 3.27
CA VAL A 19 -16.82 -2.92 3.20
C VAL A 19 -17.54 -4.10 2.53
N GLY A 20 -17.03 -4.56 1.38
CA GLY A 20 -17.61 -5.69 0.65
C GLY A 20 -17.61 -6.99 1.46
N LEU A 21 -16.50 -7.31 2.15
CA LEU A 21 -16.38 -8.44 3.06
C LEU A 21 -17.36 -8.35 4.23
N GLY A 22 -17.59 -7.16 4.77
CA GLY A 22 -18.60 -6.97 5.82
C GLY A 22 -20.00 -7.37 5.35
N PHE A 23 -20.43 -6.87 4.19
CA PHE A 23 -21.72 -7.27 3.61
C PHE A 23 -21.78 -8.76 3.26
N LEU A 24 -20.69 -9.33 2.75
CA LEU A 24 -20.59 -10.75 2.44
C LEU A 24 -20.67 -11.62 3.71
N LEU A 25 -19.98 -11.25 4.78
CA LEU A 25 -20.04 -11.93 6.08
C LEU A 25 -21.46 -11.88 6.65
N LYS A 26 -22.11 -10.72 6.61
CA LYS A 26 -23.50 -10.54 7.03
C LYS A 26 -24.44 -11.45 6.24
N ALA A 27 -24.26 -11.54 4.93
CA ALA A 27 -25.05 -12.43 4.08
C ALA A 27 -24.79 -13.91 4.40
N ALA A 28 -23.53 -14.30 4.61
CA ALA A 28 -23.12 -15.67 4.90
C ALA A 28 -23.71 -16.21 6.21
N VAL A 29 -23.91 -15.36 7.22
CA VAL A 29 -24.55 -15.75 8.49
C VAL A 29 -26.08 -15.66 8.46
N GLY A 30 -26.70 -15.50 7.28
CA GLY A 30 -28.15 -15.46 7.11
C GLY A 30 -28.81 -14.10 7.42
N LEU A 31 -28.03 -13.08 7.78
CA LEU A 31 -28.53 -11.74 8.12
C LEU A 31 -28.58 -10.79 6.93
N GLY A 32 -28.40 -11.28 5.70
CA GLY A 32 -28.33 -10.44 4.50
C GLY A 32 -29.57 -9.58 4.25
N ARG A 33 -30.76 -10.03 4.68
CA ARG A 33 -32.03 -9.29 4.55
C ARG A 33 -32.33 -8.34 5.71
N VAL A 34 -31.56 -8.41 6.80
CA VAL A 34 -31.75 -7.52 7.96
C VAL A 34 -31.33 -6.12 7.55
N THR A 35 -32.27 -5.18 7.51
CA THR A 35 -32.01 -3.79 7.10
C THR A 35 -31.54 -2.91 8.25
N GLU A 36 -31.37 -3.47 9.44
CA GLU A 36 -30.98 -2.72 10.62
C GLU A 36 -29.58 -2.08 10.46
N PRO A 37 -29.45 -0.75 10.63
CA PRO A 37 -28.19 -0.05 10.41
C PRO A 37 -27.09 -0.49 11.37
N SER A 38 -27.41 -0.72 12.65
CA SER A 38 -26.45 -1.16 13.68
C SER A 38 -25.87 -2.53 13.35
N VAL A 39 -26.71 -3.49 12.97
CA VAL A 39 -26.28 -4.83 12.52
C VAL A 39 -25.36 -4.69 11.30
N SER A 40 -25.75 -3.89 10.30
CA SER A 40 -24.92 -3.65 9.10
C SER A 40 -23.56 -3.04 9.47
N GLY A 41 -23.53 -2.07 10.37
CA GLY A 41 -22.32 -1.40 10.83
C GLY A 41 -21.37 -2.33 11.58
N ILE A 42 -21.88 -3.26 12.41
CA ILE A 42 -21.04 -4.27 13.10
C ILE A 42 -20.30 -5.12 12.08
N PHE A 43 -20.98 -5.62 11.05
CA PHE A 43 -20.35 -6.45 10.02
C PHE A 43 -19.38 -5.66 9.13
N VAL A 44 -19.68 -4.40 8.81
CA VAL A 44 -18.72 -3.52 8.10
C VAL A 44 -17.47 -3.28 8.95
N GLY A 45 -17.62 -3.07 10.26
CA GLY A 45 -16.50 -2.97 11.20
C GLY A 45 -15.63 -4.22 11.22
N LEU A 46 -16.25 -5.40 11.27
CA LEU A 46 -15.55 -6.69 11.15
C LEU A 46 -14.83 -6.84 9.81
N GLY A 47 -15.48 -6.46 8.71
CA GLY A 47 -14.88 -6.47 7.38
C GLY A 47 -13.64 -5.57 7.28
N PHE A 48 -13.67 -4.39 7.90
CA PHE A 48 -12.49 -3.53 8.01
C PHE A 48 -11.38 -4.12 8.89
N LEU A 49 -11.70 -4.77 10.01
CA LEU A 49 -10.69 -5.44 10.83
C LEU A 49 -9.98 -6.55 10.03
N VAL A 50 -10.74 -7.40 9.36
CA VAL A 50 -10.20 -8.47 8.50
C VAL A 50 -9.35 -7.89 7.38
N SER A 51 -9.84 -6.84 6.72
CA SER A 51 -9.11 -6.19 5.64
C SER A 51 -7.83 -5.50 6.13
N GLY A 52 -7.85 -4.85 7.29
CA GLY A 52 -6.66 -4.24 7.90
C GLY A 52 -5.58 -5.28 8.20
N VAL A 53 -5.97 -6.44 8.74
CA VAL A 53 -5.05 -7.57 8.97
C VAL A 53 -4.51 -8.12 7.65
N ALA A 54 -5.36 -8.27 6.64
CA ALA A 54 -4.94 -8.72 5.31
C ALA A 54 -3.97 -7.74 4.65
N LEU A 55 -4.22 -6.42 4.75
CA LEU A 55 -3.32 -5.40 4.24
C LEU A 55 -1.98 -5.39 4.98
N PHE A 56 -1.97 -5.64 6.30
CA PHE A 56 -0.74 -5.77 7.07
C PHE A 56 0.16 -6.89 6.52
N PHE A 57 -0.42 -8.06 6.27
CA PHE A 57 0.31 -9.19 5.71
C PHE A 57 0.72 -8.95 4.27
N PHE A 58 -0.13 -8.32 3.46
CA PHE A 58 0.19 -7.93 2.10
C PHE A 58 1.35 -6.91 2.04
N ASP A 59 1.34 -5.86 2.86
CA ASP A 59 2.44 -4.90 2.97
C ASP A 59 3.75 -5.60 3.38
N LYS A 60 3.68 -6.46 4.40
CA LYS A 60 4.86 -7.14 4.95
C LYS A 60 5.47 -8.15 3.98
N TYR A 61 4.66 -9.01 3.39
CA TYR A 61 5.14 -10.16 2.61
C TYR A 61 5.15 -9.94 1.10
N VAL A 62 4.36 -9.01 0.58
CA VAL A 62 4.31 -8.73 -0.86
C VAL A 62 4.99 -7.40 -1.15
N VAL A 63 4.48 -6.30 -0.59
CA VAL A 63 4.97 -4.96 -0.99
C VAL A 63 6.42 -4.77 -0.58
N ARG A 64 6.75 -4.89 0.70
CA ARG A 64 8.12 -4.64 1.19
C ARG A 64 9.11 -5.70 0.75
N ALA A 65 8.70 -6.96 0.74
CA ALA A 65 9.61 -8.06 0.42
C ALA A 65 9.89 -8.17 -1.09
N HIS A 66 8.89 -7.87 -1.94
CA HIS A 66 9.00 -8.12 -3.38
C HIS A 66 8.96 -6.84 -4.23
N LEU A 67 8.10 -5.89 -3.89
CA LEU A 67 7.81 -4.75 -4.75
C LEU A 67 8.68 -3.51 -4.46
N ASP A 68 8.98 -3.26 -3.19
CA ASP A 68 9.80 -2.15 -2.70
C ASP A 68 11.23 -2.60 -2.35
N LYS A 69 11.77 -3.56 -3.12
CA LYS A 69 13.16 -3.99 -2.99
C LYS A 69 14.11 -2.79 -3.16
N PRO A 70 15.19 -2.71 -2.36
CA PRO A 70 16.21 -1.68 -2.53
C PRO A 70 16.78 -1.73 -3.95
N ARG A 71 16.82 -0.59 -4.64
CA ARG A 71 17.43 -0.47 -5.96
C ARG A 71 18.62 0.46 -5.89
N GLN A 72 19.68 0.11 -6.61
CA GLN A 72 20.81 1.02 -6.77
C GLN A 72 20.33 2.27 -7.49
N LEU A 73 20.68 3.43 -6.92
CA LEU A 73 20.44 4.70 -7.57
C LEU A 73 21.43 4.81 -8.73
N THR A 74 20.94 5.10 -9.94
CA THR A 74 21.79 5.34 -11.11
C THR A 74 21.56 6.75 -11.61
N TYR A 75 22.61 7.40 -12.09
CA TYR A 75 22.50 8.70 -12.75
C TYR A 75 23.19 8.67 -14.12
N THR A 76 22.66 9.48 -15.03
CA THR A 76 23.22 9.60 -16.37
C THR A 76 24.39 10.58 -16.33
N ARG A 77 25.58 10.11 -16.68
CA ARG A 77 26.79 10.93 -16.81
C ARG A 77 27.13 11.09 -18.28
N GLN A 78 27.49 12.30 -18.71
CA GLN A 78 28.01 12.53 -20.05
C GLN A 78 29.41 11.92 -20.16
N LEU A 79 29.65 11.16 -21.24
CA LEU A 79 30.94 10.56 -21.53
C LEU A 79 31.94 11.65 -21.90
N ALA A 80 33.16 11.55 -21.36
CA ALA A 80 34.24 12.49 -21.69
C ALA A 80 34.62 12.43 -23.18
N GLN A 81 34.44 11.26 -23.81
CA GLN A 81 34.61 11.04 -25.24
C GLN A 81 33.43 10.23 -25.77
N PRO A 82 32.79 10.64 -26.88
CA PRO A 82 31.72 9.87 -27.49
C PRO A 82 32.23 8.47 -27.90
N TYR A 83 31.50 7.42 -27.50
CA TYR A 83 31.83 6.05 -27.87
C TYR A 83 30.99 5.62 -29.08
N THR A 84 31.65 5.20 -30.16
CA THR A 84 30.97 4.65 -31.35
C THR A 84 30.86 3.15 -31.21
N HIS A 85 29.64 2.64 -31.12
CA HIS A 85 29.35 1.21 -31.08
C HIS A 85 29.66 0.54 -32.43
N PRO A 86 29.87 -0.80 -32.45
CA PRO A 86 30.10 -1.55 -33.70
C PRO A 86 28.97 -1.42 -34.74
N ASP A 87 27.79 -0.99 -34.31
CA ASP A 87 26.61 -0.72 -35.13
C ASP A 87 26.54 0.72 -35.67
N GLY A 88 27.60 1.52 -35.46
CA GLY A 88 27.71 2.92 -35.92
C GLY A 88 26.99 3.95 -35.03
N ARG A 89 26.38 3.54 -33.92
CA ARG A 89 25.69 4.46 -33.00
C ARG A 89 26.69 5.16 -32.09
N ILE A 90 26.55 6.49 -31.96
CA ILE A 90 27.38 7.30 -31.07
C ILE A 90 26.66 7.46 -29.73
N GLN A 91 27.25 6.90 -28.67
CA GLN A 91 26.78 7.07 -27.31
C GLN A 91 27.55 8.21 -26.63
N THR A 92 26.82 9.23 -26.20
CA THR A 92 27.37 10.41 -25.49
C THR A 92 27.10 10.38 -23.99
N HIS A 93 26.27 9.43 -23.52
CA HIS A 93 25.82 9.33 -22.14
C HIS A 93 25.89 7.88 -21.65
N GLU A 94 26.33 7.70 -20.41
CA GLU A 94 26.40 6.41 -19.73
C GLU A 94 25.61 6.46 -18.42
N VAL A 95 24.94 5.35 -18.08
CA VAL A 95 24.20 5.19 -16.83
C VAL A 95 25.15 4.56 -15.81
N VAL A 96 25.58 5.33 -14.82
CA VAL A 96 26.55 4.90 -13.82
C VAL A 96 25.86 4.79 -12.44
N PRO A 97 26.20 3.79 -11.61
CA PRO A 97 25.73 3.74 -10.23
C PRO A 97 26.15 5.00 -9.47
N ALA A 98 25.20 5.60 -8.75
CA ALA A 98 25.52 6.63 -7.79
C ALA A 98 26.31 6.00 -6.65
N VAL A 99 27.47 6.54 -6.36
CA VAL A 99 28.37 6.11 -5.29
C VAL A 99 28.57 7.26 -4.31
N ASP A 100 28.66 6.93 -3.04
CA ASP A 100 29.01 7.89 -1.99
C ASP A 100 30.46 8.39 -2.20
N PRO A 101 30.70 9.72 -2.27
CA PRO A 101 32.04 10.28 -2.48
C PRO A 101 33.07 9.90 -1.41
N GLN A 102 32.63 9.62 -0.17
CA GLN A 102 33.56 9.30 0.93
C GLN A 102 33.87 7.82 1.03
N SER A 103 32.87 6.96 0.84
CA SER A 103 33.01 5.52 1.05
C SER A 103 33.15 4.70 -0.24
N GLY A 104 32.85 5.30 -1.40
CA GLY A 104 32.84 4.60 -2.69
C GLY A 104 31.75 3.53 -2.81
N GLN A 105 30.85 3.40 -1.83
CA GLN A 105 29.78 2.41 -1.85
C GLN A 105 28.60 2.86 -2.70
N PRO A 106 27.94 1.95 -3.45
CA PRO A 106 26.78 2.29 -4.24
C PRO A 106 25.62 2.73 -3.34
N LEU A 107 25.04 3.89 -3.66
CA LEU A 107 23.87 4.42 -2.98
C LEU A 107 22.64 3.59 -3.36
N VAL A 108 21.99 3.03 -2.35
CA VAL A 108 20.79 2.22 -2.53
C VAL A 108 19.59 2.99 -1.98
N VAL A 109 18.55 3.14 -2.79
CA VAL A 109 17.30 3.76 -2.37
C VAL A 109 16.22 2.68 -2.32
N ALA A 110 15.63 2.51 -1.13
CA ALA A 110 14.41 1.73 -0.95
C ALA A 110 13.21 2.64 -1.24
N PRO A 111 12.48 2.40 -2.35
CA PRO A 111 11.29 3.18 -2.62
C PRO A 111 10.21 2.95 -1.56
N ARG A 112 9.41 3.98 -1.29
CA ARG A 112 8.33 3.92 -0.30
C ARG A 112 6.98 4.11 -0.98
N SER A 113 6.13 3.09 -0.90
CA SER A 113 4.73 3.18 -1.32
C SER A 113 3.91 4.00 -0.32
N SER A 114 3.11 4.95 -0.80
CA SER A 114 2.28 5.83 0.05
C SER A 114 0.93 6.19 -0.59
N LEU A 115 -0.06 6.47 0.25
CA LEU A 115 -1.38 7.00 -0.12
C LEU A 115 -1.68 8.21 0.77
N PHE A 116 -2.10 9.33 0.17
CA PHE A 116 -2.27 10.64 0.81
C PHE A 116 -1.05 11.07 1.64
N PHE A 117 0.16 10.85 1.10
CA PHE A 117 1.44 11.09 1.79
C PHE A 117 1.67 10.21 3.03
N ILE A 118 0.74 9.33 3.38
CA ILE A 118 0.85 8.37 4.48
C ILE A 118 1.49 7.08 3.93
N PRO A 119 2.64 6.65 4.46
CA PRO A 119 3.27 5.39 4.08
C PRO A 119 2.33 4.19 4.23
N LEU A 120 2.36 3.27 3.26
CA LEU A 120 1.45 2.11 3.20
C LEU A 120 1.44 1.28 4.50
N ARG A 121 2.58 1.21 5.18
CA ARG A 121 2.75 0.55 6.49
C ARG A 121 1.80 1.00 7.60
N PHE A 122 1.26 2.21 7.52
CA PHE A 122 0.36 2.75 8.55
C PHE A 122 -1.12 2.47 8.24
N TRP A 123 -1.45 2.27 6.96
CA TRP A 123 -2.82 2.03 6.52
C TRP A 123 -3.49 0.81 7.16
N PRO A 124 -2.81 -0.33 7.42
CA PRO A 124 -3.41 -1.44 8.17
C PRO A 124 -4.00 -1.01 9.52
N TYR A 125 -3.27 -0.18 10.27
CA TYR A 125 -3.71 0.29 11.59
C TYR A 125 -4.82 1.33 11.48
N ILE A 126 -4.79 2.19 10.46
CA ILE A 126 -5.85 3.17 10.20
C ILE A 126 -7.15 2.43 9.86
N ILE A 127 -7.10 1.45 8.96
CA ILE A 127 -8.27 0.67 8.54
C ILE A 127 -8.80 -0.17 9.72
N ALA A 128 -7.92 -0.85 10.46
CA ALA A 128 -8.32 -1.63 11.63
C ALA A 128 -8.88 -0.75 12.75
N GLY A 129 -8.26 0.40 13.02
CA GLY A 129 -8.76 1.38 14.00
C GLY A 129 -10.12 1.93 13.63
N LEU A 130 -10.34 2.30 12.35
CA LEU A 130 -11.64 2.71 11.84
C LEU A 130 -12.67 1.58 12.01
N GLY A 131 -12.31 0.35 11.65
CA GLY A 131 -13.15 -0.83 11.82
C GLY A 131 -13.56 -1.06 13.27
N LEU A 132 -12.62 -0.91 14.21
CA LEU A 132 -12.88 -1.04 15.64
C LEU A 132 -13.85 0.04 16.14
N VAL A 133 -13.63 1.30 15.75
CA VAL A 133 -14.52 2.42 16.13
C VAL A 133 -15.94 2.19 15.58
N ILE A 134 -16.07 1.83 14.31
CA ILE A 134 -17.36 1.53 13.69
C ILE A 134 -18.05 0.37 14.42
N LEU A 135 -17.30 -0.70 14.73
CA LEU A 135 -17.83 -1.86 15.44
C LEU A 135 -18.35 -1.47 16.82
N ILE A 136 -17.55 -0.77 17.63
CA ILE A 136 -17.93 -0.37 18.99
C ILE A 136 -19.17 0.52 18.97
N ILE A 137 -19.21 1.55 18.13
CA ILE A 137 -20.35 2.47 18.04
C ILE A 137 -21.63 1.70 17.70
N ASN A 138 -21.58 0.86 16.67
CA ASN A 138 -22.77 0.12 16.24
C ASN A 138 -23.18 -0.97 17.23
N PHE A 139 -22.23 -1.56 17.95
CA PHE A 139 -22.51 -2.52 19.02
C PHE A 139 -23.20 -1.85 20.22
N VAL A 140 -22.74 -0.67 20.64
CA VAL A 140 -23.40 0.11 21.70
C VAL A 140 -24.81 0.53 21.29
N VAL A 141 -24.99 1.00 20.05
CA VAL A 141 -26.32 1.37 19.52
C VAL A 141 -27.25 0.15 19.45
N PHE A 142 -26.72 -1.03 19.12
CA PHE A 142 -27.48 -2.27 19.13
C PHE A 142 -27.94 -2.67 20.53
N LEU A 143 -27.09 -2.53 21.55
CA LEU A 143 -27.43 -2.85 22.95
C LEU A 143 -28.38 -1.84 23.60
N ALA A 144 -28.39 -0.59 23.14
CA ALA A 144 -29.23 0.47 23.67
C ALA A 144 -30.66 0.47 23.09
N ARG A 145 -30.96 -0.45 22.16
CA ARG A 145 -32.30 -0.72 21.63
C ARG A 145 -32.99 -1.81 22.42
#